data_AF-A0A831THA5-F1
#
_entry.id   AF-A0A831THA5-F1
#
_cell.length_a   1.000
_cell.length_b   1.000
_cell.length_c   1.000
_cell.angle_alpha   90.00
_cell.angle_beta   90.00
_cell.angle_gamma   90.00
#
_symmetry.space_group_name_H-M   'P 1'
#
loop_
_entity.id
_entity.type
_entity.pdbx_description
1 polymer ?
#
loop_
_entity_poly.entity_id
_entity_poly.type
_entity_poly.pdbx_seq_one_letter_code
_entity_poly.pdbx_strand_id
1 'polypeptide(L)'
;MMVVTPAIRNLIRENKTYRIDSAIQTGRKHGMFLLDESLFRLWKEGLCDKEEVLLKSSRPNELAAKIEAAERGMEEDEEYEDEEYDEDEDFEDDDDDEEEAPPRRRR
;
A
#
# COMPACT_ATOMS: atom_id res chain seq x y z
N MET A 1 6.48 6.24 5.70
CA MET A 1 5.76 6.75 6.90
C MET A 1 4.27 6.75 6.61
N MET A 2 3.43 6.38 7.57
CA MET A 2 1.97 6.39 7.42
C MET A 2 1.32 7.15 8.58
N VAL A 3 0.30 7.95 8.28
CA VAL A 3 -0.55 8.62 9.27
C VAL A 3 -1.89 7.90 9.31
N VAL A 4 -2.40 7.57 10.51
CA VAL A 4 -3.68 6.87 10.64
C VAL A 4 -4.84 7.83 10.38
N THR A 5 -5.24 7.95 9.10
CA THR A 5 -6.41 8.71 8.67
C THR A 5 -7.71 7.95 8.96
N PRO A 6 -8.88 8.63 8.97
CA PRO A 6 -10.18 7.96 9.05
C PRO A 6 -10.38 6.89 7.98
N ALA A 7 -9.92 7.14 6.74
CA ALA A 7 -10.00 6.18 5.64
C ALA A 7 -9.18 4.91 5.92
N ILE A 8 -7.91 5.05 6.34
CA ILE A 8 -7.06 3.91 6.70
C ILE A 8 -7.65 3.12 7.88
N ARG A 9 -8.23 3.83 8.87
CA ARG A 9 -8.93 3.17 9.97
C ARG A 9 -10.10 2.32 9.48
N ASN A 10 -10.84 2.79 8.47
CA ASN A 10 -11.93 2.03 7.88
C ASN A 10 -11.43 0.78 7.16
N LEU A 11 -10.40 0.92 6.31
CA LEU A 11 -9.76 -0.21 5.61
C LEU A 11 -9.27 -1.30 6.58
N ILE A 12 -8.74 -0.93 7.74
CA ILE A 12 -8.31 -1.89 8.77
C ILE A 12 -9.51 -2.64 9.37
N ARG A 13 -10.63 -1.96 9.64
CA ARG A 13 -11.82 -2.58 10.24
C ARG A 13 -12.51 -3.55 9.28
N GLU A 14 -12.46 -3.24 7.99
CA GLU A 14 -13.01 -4.07 6.90
C GLU A 14 -12.03 -5.14 6.40
N ASN A 15 -10.87 -5.30 7.03
CA ASN A 15 -9.82 -6.24 6.61
C ASN A 15 -9.32 -6.03 5.15
N LYS A 16 -9.48 -4.80 4.62
CA LYS A 16 -9.01 -4.37 3.28
C LYS A 16 -7.59 -3.82 3.35
N THR A 17 -6.69 -4.50 4.07
CA THR A 17 -5.33 -4.00 4.34
C THR A 17 -4.48 -3.86 3.08
N TYR A 18 -4.79 -4.62 2.03
CA TYR A 18 -4.11 -4.55 0.73
C TYR A 18 -4.29 -3.18 0.05
N ARG A 19 -5.35 -2.42 0.37
CA ARG A 19 -5.60 -1.06 -0.16
C ARG A 19 -4.82 0.04 0.59
N ILE A 20 -4.15 -0.29 1.69
CA ILE A 20 -3.45 0.71 2.51
C ILE A 20 -2.28 1.33 1.73
N ASP A 21 -1.60 0.59 0.87
CA ASP A 21 -0.49 1.11 0.07
C ASP A 21 -0.96 2.21 -0.89
N SER A 22 -2.10 2.02 -1.56
CA SER A 22 -2.73 3.05 -2.39
C SER A 22 -3.15 4.27 -1.56
N ALA A 23 -3.73 4.05 -0.38
CA ALA A 23 -4.08 5.15 0.54
C ALA A 23 -2.84 5.94 1.04
N ILE A 24 -1.67 5.28 1.15
CA ILE A 24 -0.40 5.95 1.48
C ILE A 24 0.07 6.82 0.31
N GLN A 25 -0.07 6.35 -0.93
CA GLN A 25 0.33 7.09 -2.13
C GLN A 25 -0.49 8.39 -2.29
N THR A 26 -1.81 8.30 -2.16
CA THR A 26 -2.71 9.49 -2.19
C THR A 26 -2.50 10.38 -0.95
N GLY A 27 -2.06 9.77 0.15
CA GLY A 27 -1.66 10.41 1.40
C GLY A 27 -0.37 11.26 1.34
N ARG A 28 0.31 11.38 0.20
CA ARG A 28 1.57 12.15 0.07
C ARG A 28 1.47 13.59 0.57
N LYS A 29 0.32 14.25 0.39
CA LYS A 29 0.05 15.61 0.91
C LYS A 29 0.15 15.69 2.45
N HIS A 30 -0.09 14.58 3.13
CA HIS A 30 0.04 14.44 4.58
C HIS A 30 1.44 13.95 5.00
N GLY A 31 2.40 13.96 4.07
CA GLY A 31 3.76 13.47 4.27
C GLY A 31 3.87 11.95 4.28
N MET A 32 2.84 11.22 3.81
CA MET A 32 2.92 9.77 3.73
C MET A 32 3.80 9.34 2.55
N PHE A 33 4.52 8.23 2.72
CA PHE A 33 5.38 7.66 1.69
C PHE A 33 5.61 6.18 1.96
N LEU A 34 5.74 5.40 0.89
CA LEU A 34 6.10 3.99 0.94
C LEU A 34 7.59 3.80 1.27
N LEU A 35 7.95 2.59 1.70
CA LEU A 35 9.34 2.23 1.99
C LEU A 35 10.25 2.45 0.78
N ASP A 36 9.84 1.96 -0.39
CA ASP A 36 10.64 2.05 -1.62
C ASP A 36 10.91 3.50 -2.04
N GLU A 37 9.96 4.41 -1.78
CA GLU A 37 10.16 5.84 -2.04
C GLU A 37 11.19 6.46 -1.09
N SER A 38 11.17 6.07 0.18
CA SER A 38 12.20 6.49 1.14
C SER A 38 13.58 5.96 0.76
N LEU A 39 13.67 4.71 0.32
CA LEU A 39 14.92 4.08 -0.12
C LEU A 39 15.47 4.78 -1.37
N PHE A 40 14.60 5.09 -2.34
CA PHE A 40 14.98 5.87 -3.52
C PHE A 40 15.52 7.26 -3.16
N ARG A 41 14.87 7.97 -2.22
CA ARG A 41 15.35 9.27 -1.74
C ARG A 41 16.71 9.18 -1.06
N LEU A 42 16.90 8.22 -0.15
CA LEU A 42 18.18 8.01 0.53
C LEU A 42 19.33 7.72 -0.44
N TRP A 43 19.06 6.93 -1.49
CA TRP A 43 20.02 6.70 -2.58
C TRP A 43 20.26 7.98 -3.39
N LYS A 44 19.22 8.73 -3.77
CA LYS A 44 19.33 9.99 -4.53
C LYS A 44 20.13 11.06 -3.75
N GLU A 45 20.02 11.07 -2.43
CA GLU A 45 20.79 11.95 -1.53
C GLU A 45 22.22 11.45 -1.27
N GLY A 46 22.59 10.26 -1.76
CA GLY A 46 23.92 9.67 -1.56
C GLY A 46 24.18 9.16 -0.15
N LEU A 47 23.12 8.93 0.64
CA LEU A 47 23.21 8.43 2.01
C LEU A 47 23.29 6.90 2.08
N CYS A 48 22.82 6.19 1.05
CA CYS A 48 22.85 4.74 0.95
C CYS A 48 23.35 4.28 -0.42
N ASP A 49 24.04 3.14 -0.43
CA ASP A 49 24.51 2.52 -1.66
C ASP A 49 23.36 1.86 -2.44
N LYS A 50 23.47 1.84 -3.78
CA LYS A 50 22.49 1.22 -4.68
C LYS A 50 22.20 -0.24 -4.31
N GLU A 51 23.24 -1.00 -3.98
CA GLU A 51 23.11 -2.41 -3.61
C GLU A 51 22.33 -2.59 -2.29
N GLU A 52 22.56 -1.70 -1.32
CA GLU A 52 21.90 -1.76 -0.03
C GLU A 52 20.40 -1.43 -0.13
N VAL A 53 20.06 -0.38 -0.88
CA VAL A 53 18.64 -0.02 -1.07
C VAL A 53 17.87 -1.08 -1.83
N LEU A 54 18.48 -1.72 -2.84
CA LEU A 54 17.86 -2.81 -3.59
C LEU A 54 17.67 -4.06 -2.73
N LEU A 55 18.62 -4.39 -1.85
CA LEU A 55 18.50 -5.53 -0.94
C LEU A 55 17.38 -5.35 0.09
N LYS A 56 17.08 -4.10 0.48
CA LYS A 56 16.10 -3.75 1.50
C LYS A 56 14.71 -3.42 0.95
N SER A 57 14.59 -3.21 -0.36
CA SER A 57 13.33 -2.88 -1.02
C SER A 57 12.37 -4.06 -1.05
N SER A 58 11.07 -3.75 -0.97
CA SER A 58 10.01 -4.75 -1.17
C SER A 58 9.80 -5.07 -2.65
N ARG A 59 10.14 -4.12 -3.54
CA ARG A 59 10.03 -4.22 -5.00
C ARG A 59 11.35 -3.84 -5.66
N PRO A 60 12.39 -4.70 -5.59
CA PRO A 60 13.73 -4.37 -6.07
C PRO A 60 13.79 -4.10 -7.57
N ASN A 61 12.96 -4.77 -8.37
CA ASN A 61 12.94 -4.57 -9.83
C ASN A 61 12.46 -3.16 -10.21
N GLU A 62 11.39 -2.69 -9.58
CA GLU A 62 10.83 -1.36 -9.83
C GLU A 62 11.77 -0.27 -9.30
N LEU A 63 12.33 -0.47 -8.11
CA LEU A 63 13.32 0.45 -7.56
C LEU A 63 14.57 0.52 -8.44
N ALA A 64 15.04 -0.60 -8.98
CA ALA A 64 16.18 -0.62 -9.90
C ALA A 64 15.90 0.16 -11.20
N ALA A 65 14.71 -0.04 -11.79
CA ALA A 65 14.29 0.70 -12.99
C ALA A 65 14.22 2.21 -12.71
N LYS A 66 13.67 2.60 -11.56
CA LYS A 66 13.57 4.00 -11.13
C LYS A 66 14.95 4.63 -10.88
N ILE A 67 15.86 3.89 -10.25
CA ILE A 67 17.25 4.32 -10.05
C ILE A 67 17.94 4.53 -11.40
N GLU A 68 17.78 3.60 -12.34
CA GLU A 68 18.38 3.70 -13.66
C GLU A 68 17.82 4.88 -14.48
N ALA A 69 16.51 5.14 -14.40
CA ALA A 69 15.88 6.30 -15.02
C ALA A 69 16.45 7.62 -14.44
N ALA A 70 16.62 7.68 -13.12
CA ALA A 70 17.22 8.82 -12.44
C ALA A 70 18.70 9.02 -12.80
N GLU A 71 19.49 7.94 -12.93
CA GLU A 71 20.87 7.99 -13.42
C GLU A 71 20.96 8.52 -14.86
N ARG A 72 19.95 8.25 -15.69
CA ARG A 72 19.84 8.76 -17.07
C ARG A 72 19.36 10.21 -17.16
N GLY A 73 19.07 10.86 -16.03
CA GLY A 73 18.58 12.24 -16.00
C GLY A 73 17.15 12.41 -16.53
N MET A 74 16.38 11.33 -16.59
CA MET A 74 14.95 11.37 -16.90
C MET A 74 14.21 11.51 -15.57
N GLU A 75 13.90 12.74 -15.19
CA GLU A 75 12.99 12.99 -14.07
C GLU A 75 11.56 12.79 -14.58
N GLU A 76 11.03 11.58 -14.39
CA GLU A 76 9.60 11.36 -14.48
C GLU A 76 8.99 12.01 -13.23
N ASP A 77 8.32 13.15 -13.41
CA ASP A 77 7.35 13.62 -12.44
C ASP A 77 6.34 12.49 -12.26
N GLU A 78 6.47 11.74 -11.16
CA GLU A 78 5.51 10.71 -10.78
C GLU A 78 4.18 11.38 -10.47
N GLU A 79 3.37 11.62 -11.49
CA GLU A 79 1.95 11.77 -11.35
C GLU A 79 1.41 10.40 -10.97
N TYR A 80 1.14 10.21 -9.68
CA TYR A 80 0.36 9.09 -9.21
C TYR A 80 -1.03 9.30 -9.79
N GLU A 81 -1.36 8.56 -10.84
CA GLU A 81 -2.75 8.41 -11.23
C GLU A 81 -3.49 7.88 -10.00
N ASP A 82 -4.37 8.71 -9.46
CA ASP A 82 -5.33 8.30 -8.45
C ASP A 82 -6.19 7.25 -9.15
N GLU A 83 -5.82 5.96 -9.04
CA GLU A 83 -6.70 4.87 -9.45
C GLU A 83 -7.96 5.01 -8.57
N GLU A 84 -8.95 5.71 -9.08
CA GLU A 84 -10.29 5.79 -8.52
C GLU A 84 -10.84 4.36 -8.54
N TYR A 85 -10.68 3.65 -7.43
CA TYR A 85 -11.28 2.34 -7.26
C TYR A 85 -12.80 2.53 -7.22
N ASP A 86 -13.51 1.94 -8.19
CA ASP A 86 -14.96 1.80 -8.12
C ASP A 86 -15.35 1.26 -6.73
N GLU A 87 -16.07 2.08 -5.95
CA GLU A 87 -16.57 1.71 -4.61
C GLU A 87 -17.65 0.61 -4.67
N ASP A 88 -18.11 0.26 -5.88
CA ASP A 88 -19.33 -0.51 -6.13
C ASP A 88 -19.15 -2.04 -6.25
N GLU A 89 -17.96 -2.61 -6.00
CA GLU A 89 -17.89 -4.06 -5.72
C GLU A 89 -18.34 -4.30 -4.26
N ASP A 90 -19.63 -4.04 -4.02
CA ASP A 90 -20.43 -4.75 -3.03
C ASP A 90 -20.32 -6.23 -3.39
N PHE A 91 -19.34 -6.89 -2.78
CA PHE A 91 -19.39 -8.33 -2.64
C PHE A 91 -20.67 -8.58 -1.84
N GLU A 92 -21.75 -8.96 -2.52
CA GLU A 92 -22.92 -9.52 -1.85
C GLU A 92 -22.37 -10.65 -0.98
N ASP A 93 -22.40 -10.46 0.34
CA ASP A 93 -22.21 -11.54 1.29
C ASP A 93 -23.30 -12.56 0.94
N ASP A 94 -22.92 -13.64 0.25
CA ASP A 94 -23.72 -14.86 0.23
C ASP A 94 -23.83 -15.30 1.70
N ASP A 95 -24.90 -14.84 2.36
CA ASP A 95 -25.43 -15.34 3.62
C ASP A 95 -25.71 -16.84 3.44
N ASP A 96 -24.70 -17.69 3.64
CA ASP A 96 -24.87 -19.13 3.69
C ASP A 96 -23.97 -19.75 4.77
N ASP A 97 -24.36 -19.56 6.03
CA ASP A 97 -24.11 -20.55 7.08
C ASP A 97 -25.29 -20.52 8.07
N GLU A 98 -26.30 -21.32 7.75
CA GLU A 98 -27.47 -21.63 8.56
C GLU A 98 -27.03 -22.16 9.95
N GLU A 99 -27.19 -21.32 10.99
CA GLU A 99 -26.81 -21.62 12.37
C GLU A 99 -27.72 -22.74 12.96
N GLU A 100 -27.38 -24.01 12.74
CA GLU A 100 -28.08 -25.13 13.40
C GLU A 100 -27.65 -25.22 14.89
N ALA A 101 -28.37 -24.52 15.77
CA ALA A 101 -28.15 -24.58 17.21
C ALA A 101 -28.37 -26.02 17.75
N PRO A 102 -27.44 -26.60 18.54
CA PRO A 102 -27.60 -27.95 19.06
C PRO A 102 -28.73 -28.02 20.11
N PRO A 103 -29.52 -29.12 20.14
CA PRO A 103 -30.68 -29.21 21.03
C PRO A 103 -30.28 -29.25 22.50
N ARG A 104 -30.85 -28.34 23.30
CA ARG A 104 -30.71 -28.32 24.76
C ARG A 104 -31.25 -29.62 25.37
N ARG A 105 -30.36 -30.48 25.88
CA ARG A 105 -30.75 -31.63 26.73
C ARG A 105 -31.43 -31.12 28.01
N ARG A 106 -32.74 -31.37 28.13
CA ARG A 106 -33.45 -31.28 29.42
C ARG A 106 -33.08 -32.48 30.30
N ARG A 107 -32.76 -32.22 31.56
CA ARG A 107 -32.90 -33.18 32.66
C ARG A 107 -34.21 -32.90 33.38
#